data_AF-A0A7C1PWV1-F1
#
_entry.id   AF-A0A7C1PWV1-F1
#
_cell.length_a   1.000
_cell.length_b   1.000
_cell.length_c   1.000
_cell.angle_alpha   90.00
_cell.angle_beta   90.00
_cell.angle_gamma   90.00
#
_symmetry.space_group_name_H-M   'P 1'
#
loop_
_entity.id
_entity.type
_entity.pdbx_description
1 polymer ?
#
loop_
_entity_poly.entity_id
_entity_poly.type
_entity_poly.pdbx_seq_one_letter_code
_entity_poly.pdbx_strand_id
1 'polypeptide(L)'
;MIIILRIVWAWLMLGMMAWIMGSIFDYFLRNKLKPNPKMIFLAMASGPIPWIFVFRSLRRAWIDRRKNPKIPKDLTQCFKFLDKVLSKEDYLTAKKNPEFGVAIHHTFGRILRNNWGLWSGSKLKDYFNGLGIYHADDMTGIIFTSYHRYLNGEDINLHKQVRYYMNYWEKEHGQGQ
;
A
#
# COMPACT_ATOMS: atom_id res chain seq x y z
N MET A 1 49.88 -4.72 0.35
CA MET A 1 48.92 -3.76 -0.24
C MET A 1 47.45 -4.20 -0.09
N ILE A 2 47.09 -5.44 -0.45
CA ILE A 2 45.70 -5.95 -0.39
C ILE A 2 45.10 -5.98 1.03
N ILE A 3 45.89 -6.31 2.05
CA ILE A 3 45.43 -6.39 3.45
C ILE A 3 45.04 -5.01 3.99
N ILE A 4 45.85 -3.98 3.72
CA ILE A 4 45.57 -2.61 4.15
C ILE A 4 44.29 -2.08 3.49
N LEU A 5 44.10 -2.33 2.19
CA LEU A 5 42.87 -2.01 1.49
C LEU A 5 41.64 -2.68 2.14
N ARG A 6 41.72 -3.98 2.46
CA ARG A 6 40.60 -4.70 3.12
C ARG A 6 40.27 -4.12 4.50
N ILE A 7 41.27 -3.70 5.27
CA ILE A 7 41.07 -3.07 6.58
C ILE A 7 40.40 -1.69 6.41
N VAL A 8 40.87 -0.86 5.47
CA VAL A 8 40.27 0.45 5.18
C VAL A 8 38.81 0.30 4.71
N TRP A 9 38.52 -0.66 3.84
CA TRP A 9 37.15 -0.95 3.40
C TRP A 9 36.25 -1.44 4.54
N ALA A 10 36.77 -2.24 5.47
CA ALA A 10 36.03 -2.68 6.65
C ALA A 10 35.66 -1.50 7.57
N TRP A 11 36.58 -0.56 7.79
CA TRP A 11 36.32 0.65 8.59
C TRP A 11 35.30 1.59 7.93
N LEU A 12 35.35 1.76 6.62
CA LEU A 12 34.35 2.53 5.87
C LEU A 12 32.94 1.90 5.96
N MET A 13 32.86 0.57 5.85
CA MET A 13 31.59 -0.16 5.99
C MET A 13 31.04 -0.06 7.41
N LEU A 14 31.89 -0.18 8.44
CA LEU A 14 31.48 -0.02 9.83
C LEU A 14 30.96 1.40 10.12
N GLY A 15 31.62 2.43 9.58
CA GLY A 15 31.17 3.82 9.71
C GLY A 15 29.82 4.06 9.03
N MET A 16 29.64 3.54 7.82
CA MET A 16 28.36 3.63 7.09
C MET A 16 27.24 2.88 7.83
N MET A 17 27.51 1.68 8.36
CA MET A 17 26.52 0.94 9.14
C MET A 17 26.16 1.65 10.45
N ALA A 18 27.14 2.23 11.14
CA ALA A 18 26.89 3.01 12.36
C ALA A 18 26.01 4.24 12.06
N TRP A 19 26.26 4.94 10.96
CA TRP A 19 25.43 6.07 10.52
C TRP A 19 24.01 5.65 10.15
N ILE A 20 23.84 4.54 9.41
CA ILE A 20 22.53 3.97 9.06
C ILE A 20 21.77 3.58 10.34
N MET A 21 22.42 2.87 11.26
CA MET A 21 21.82 2.46 12.54
C MET A 21 21.43 3.65 13.40
N GLY A 22 22.27 4.70 13.44
CA GLY A 22 21.95 5.97 14.09
C GLY A 22 20.70 6.63 13.50
N SER A 23 20.59 6.69 12.18
CA SER A 23 19.41 7.26 11.51
C SER A 23 18.13 6.46 11.76
N ILE A 24 18.22 5.13 11.80
CA ILE A 24 17.12 4.23 12.12
C ILE A 24 16.70 4.44 13.57
N PHE A 25 17.65 4.48 14.51
CA PHE A 25 17.36 4.66 15.92
C PHE A 25 16.78 6.05 16.22
N ASP A 26 17.35 7.11 15.66
CA ASP A 26 16.83 8.48 15.77
C ASP A 26 15.41 8.58 15.21
N TYR A 27 15.14 7.91 14.08
CA TYR A 27 13.80 7.78 13.55
C TYR A 27 12.84 7.10 14.54
N PHE A 28 13.21 5.99 15.17
CA PHE A 28 12.39 5.32 16.18
C PHE A 28 12.14 6.22 17.41
N LEU A 29 13.17 6.93 17.87
CA LEU A 29 13.10 7.85 19.01
C LEU A 29 12.17 9.05 18.74
N ARG A 30 12.40 9.79 17.65
CA ARG A 30 11.58 10.97 17.27
C ARG A 30 10.10 10.63 17.16
N ASN A 31 9.81 9.38 16.81
CA ASN A 31 8.47 8.91 16.53
C ASN A 31 7.83 8.06 17.64
N LYS A 32 8.53 7.89 18.78
CA LYS A 32 8.08 7.06 19.93
C LYS A 32 7.67 5.64 19.51
N LEU A 33 8.42 5.03 18.59
CA LEU A 33 8.16 3.68 18.08
C LEU A 33 9.06 2.64 18.76
N LYS A 34 8.56 1.41 18.90
CA LYS A 34 9.40 0.27 19.33
C LYS A 34 10.07 -0.38 18.11
N PRO A 35 11.41 -0.50 18.08
CA PRO A 35 12.10 -1.19 16.99
C PRO A 35 11.67 -2.65 16.88
N ASN A 36 11.41 -3.12 15.64
CA ASN A 36 11.08 -4.51 15.35
C ASN A 36 12.27 -5.19 14.63
N PRO A 37 12.77 -6.33 15.13
CA PRO A 37 13.93 -7.02 14.54
C PRO A 37 13.78 -7.36 13.05
N LYS A 38 12.57 -7.77 12.62
CA LYS A 38 12.29 -8.07 11.20
C LYS A 38 12.32 -6.81 10.33
N MET A 39 11.92 -5.65 10.89
CA MET A 39 11.98 -4.36 10.19
C MET A 39 13.41 -3.86 10.06
N ILE A 40 14.23 -4.03 11.10
CA ILE A 40 15.66 -3.69 11.08
C ILE A 40 16.38 -4.54 10.02
N PHE A 41 16.10 -5.85 9.98
CA PHE A 41 16.67 -6.75 8.98
C PHE A 41 16.28 -6.36 7.55
N LEU A 42 15.00 -6.10 7.29
CA LEU A 42 14.53 -5.66 5.97
C LEU A 42 15.20 -4.34 5.56
N ALA A 43 15.39 -3.42 6.53
CA ALA A 43 16.09 -2.16 6.35
C ALA A 43 17.61 -2.30 6.13
N MET A 44 18.21 -3.43 6.44
CA MET A 44 19.61 -3.71 6.10
C MET A 44 19.72 -4.35 4.71
N ALA A 45 18.69 -5.05 4.25
CA ALA A 45 18.71 -5.81 3.01
C ALA A 45 18.34 -5.02 1.73
N SER A 46 17.76 -3.82 1.84
CA SER A 46 17.19 -3.11 0.66
C SER A 46 18.15 -2.16 -0.08
N GLY A 47 19.42 -2.02 0.34
CA GLY A 47 20.39 -1.11 -0.30
C GLY A 47 19.98 0.38 -0.25
N PRO A 48 20.71 1.29 -0.93
CA PRO A 48 20.54 2.74 -0.80
C PRO A 48 19.35 3.28 -1.62
N ILE A 49 18.22 2.58 -1.63
CA ILE A 49 16.96 3.16 -2.13
C ILE A 49 16.52 4.19 -1.10
N PRO A 50 16.15 5.44 -1.47
CA PRO A 50 15.75 6.47 -0.53
C PRO A 50 14.62 6.00 0.41
N TRP A 51 15.05 5.58 1.59
CA TRP A 51 14.27 4.91 2.63
C TRP A 51 13.01 5.69 3.02
N ILE A 52 13.02 7.01 2.86
CA ILE A 52 11.91 7.89 3.21
C ILE A 52 10.62 7.59 2.41
N PHE A 53 10.72 7.15 1.15
CA PHE A 53 9.55 6.88 0.30
C PHE A 53 8.90 5.52 0.59
N VAL A 54 9.72 4.51 0.84
CA VAL A 54 9.26 3.16 1.19
C VAL A 54 8.71 3.13 2.62
N PHE A 55 9.39 3.79 3.57
CA PHE A 55 8.94 3.82 4.97
C PHE A 55 7.72 4.70 5.21
N ARG A 56 7.50 5.81 4.49
CA ARG A 56 6.32 6.66 4.77
C ARG A 56 5.01 5.91 4.45
N SER A 57 5.01 5.12 3.38
CA SER A 57 3.88 4.31 2.93
C SER A 57 3.74 3.01 3.72
N LEU A 58 4.86 2.31 3.99
CA LEU A 58 4.84 1.08 4.78
C LEU A 58 4.59 1.33 6.27
N ARG A 59 5.03 2.45 6.84
CA ARG A 59 4.82 2.77 8.25
C ARG A 59 3.36 3.04 8.57
N ARG A 60 2.60 3.70 7.70
CA ARG A 60 1.14 3.86 7.89
C ARG A 60 0.40 2.53 7.76
N ALA A 61 0.87 1.66 6.87
CA ALA A 61 0.30 0.33 6.67
C ALA A 61 0.68 -0.71 7.74
N TRP A 62 1.86 -0.56 8.38
CA TRP A 62 2.41 -1.54 9.33
C TRP A 62 2.21 -1.14 10.80
N ILE A 63 2.08 0.15 11.13
CA ILE A 63 1.88 0.62 12.51
C ILE A 63 0.56 0.14 13.13
N ASP A 64 -0.41 -0.36 12.36
CA ASP A 64 -1.66 -0.84 12.94
C ASP A 64 -1.96 -2.34 12.77
N ARG A 65 -0.96 -3.22 12.66
CA ARG A 65 -1.25 -4.66 12.90
C ARG A 65 -1.63 -4.96 14.37
N ARG A 66 -1.42 -3.99 15.30
CA ARG A 66 -1.70 -4.11 16.74
C ARG A 66 -3.01 -3.48 17.20
N LYS A 67 -3.56 -2.47 16.53
CA LYS A 67 -4.99 -2.15 16.63
C LYS A 67 -5.60 -2.56 15.31
N ASN A 68 -6.19 -3.75 15.24
CA ASN A 68 -6.90 -4.24 14.06
C ASN A 68 -7.70 -3.11 13.40
N PRO A 69 -7.21 -2.45 12.31
CA PRO A 69 -7.97 -1.37 11.70
C PRO A 69 -9.21 -2.06 11.18
N LYS A 70 -10.38 -1.69 11.70
CA LYS A 70 -11.64 -2.34 11.35
C LYS A 70 -11.69 -2.46 9.83
N ILE A 71 -11.60 -3.69 9.32
CA ILE A 71 -11.63 -3.95 7.89
C ILE A 71 -12.92 -3.31 7.37
N PRO A 72 -12.85 -2.43 6.36
CA PRO A 72 -14.05 -1.81 5.82
C PRO A 72 -15.06 -2.89 5.42
N LYS A 73 -16.35 -2.60 5.56
CA LYS A 73 -17.40 -3.53 5.12
C LYS A 73 -18.02 -3.16 3.77
N ASP A 74 -17.78 -1.94 3.31
CA ASP A 74 -18.40 -1.32 2.14
C ASP A 74 -17.51 -0.17 1.62
N LEU A 75 -17.88 0.39 0.46
CA LEU A 75 -17.16 1.52 -0.17
C LEU A 75 -17.09 2.76 0.74
N THR A 76 -18.17 3.08 1.45
CA THR A 76 -18.21 4.26 2.33
C THR A 76 -17.18 4.15 3.45
N GLN A 77 -16.99 2.97 4.02
CA GLN A 77 -15.94 2.72 5.01
C GLN A 77 -14.55 2.75 4.40
N CYS A 78 -14.37 2.29 3.15
CA CYS A 78 -13.12 2.45 2.43
C CYS A 78 -12.75 3.94 2.29
N PHE A 79 -13.71 4.80 1.93
CA PHE A 79 -13.46 6.23 1.78
C PHE A 79 -13.04 6.88 3.10
N LYS A 80 -13.76 6.58 4.20
CA LYS A 80 -13.39 7.05 5.55
C LYS A 80 -11.98 6.60 5.97
N PHE A 81 -11.58 5.39 5.58
CA PHE A 81 -10.24 4.90 5.84
C PHE A 81 -9.20 5.69 5.02
N LEU A 82 -9.46 5.89 3.73
CA LEU A 82 -8.55 6.61 2.83
C LEU A 82 -8.39 8.08 3.24
N ASP A 83 -9.48 8.76 3.60
CA ASP A 83 -9.46 10.14 4.12
C ASP A 83 -8.54 10.29 5.34
N LYS A 84 -8.47 9.25 6.18
CA LYS A 84 -7.63 9.24 7.39
C LYS A 84 -6.17 8.88 7.13
N VAL A 85 -5.91 8.03 6.13
CA VAL A 85 -4.60 7.38 5.95
C VAL A 85 -3.75 8.04 4.88
N LEU A 86 -4.34 8.66 3.86
CA LEU A 86 -3.60 9.33 2.80
C LEU A 86 -2.89 10.59 3.32
N SER A 87 -1.72 10.91 2.77
CA SER A 87 -1.11 12.22 3.03
C SER A 87 -1.86 13.31 2.27
N LYS A 88 -1.59 14.58 2.58
CA LYS A 88 -2.15 15.70 1.81
C LYS A 88 -1.77 15.60 0.33
N GLU A 89 -0.53 15.20 0.04
CA GLU A 89 -0.04 15.01 -1.34
C GLU A 89 -0.79 13.88 -2.05
N ASP A 90 -0.93 12.72 -1.40
CA ASP A 90 -1.62 11.56 -1.97
C ASP A 90 -3.11 11.85 -2.17
N TYR A 91 -3.75 12.55 -1.22
CA TYR A 91 -5.14 13.01 -1.34
C TYR A 91 -5.34 13.93 -2.55
N LEU A 92 -4.46 14.92 -2.73
CA LEU A 92 -4.53 15.82 -3.88
C LEU A 92 -4.30 15.08 -5.20
N THR A 93 -3.44 14.07 -5.18
CA THR A 93 -3.17 13.23 -6.36
C THR A 93 -4.38 12.36 -6.68
N ALA A 94 -4.99 11.73 -5.66
CA ALA A 94 -6.23 10.97 -5.79
C ALA A 94 -7.38 11.82 -6.32
N LYS A 95 -7.45 13.10 -5.92
CA LYS A 95 -8.47 14.03 -6.42
C LYS A 95 -8.24 14.44 -7.89
N LYS A 96 -6.98 14.66 -8.30
CA LYS A 96 -6.64 15.16 -9.64
C LYS A 96 -6.56 14.06 -10.71
N ASN A 97 -6.08 12.88 -10.34
CA ASN A 97 -5.80 11.81 -11.28
C ASN A 97 -6.79 10.64 -11.09
N PRO A 98 -7.68 10.36 -12.06
CA PRO A 98 -8.57 9.20 -12.00
C PRO A 98 -7.80 7.88 -12.01
N GLU A 99 -6.61 7.86 -12.61
CA GLU A 99 -5.67 6.73 -12.62
C GLU A 99 -4.70 6.78 -11.44
N PHE A 100 -4.94 7.60 -10.41
CA PHE A 100 -4.17 7.56 -9.16
C PHE A 100 -4.11 6.15 -8.61
N GLY A 101 -5.23 5.41 -8.77
CA GLY A 101 -5.27 3.98 -8.57
C GLY A 101 -4.08 3.33 -9.23
N VAL A 102 -3.91 3.41 -10.55
CA VAL A 102 -2.85 2.72 -11.32
C VAL A 102 -1.44 3.11 -10.88
N ALA A 103 -1.19 4.41 -10.69
CA ALA A 103 0.11 4.92 -10.27
C ALA A 103 0.54 4.42 -8.87
N ILE A 104 -0.42 4.23 -7.97
CA ILE A 104 -0.20 3.81 -6.57
C ILE A 104 -0.55 2.32 -6.36
N HIS A 105 -1.23 1.68 -7.33
CA HIS A 105 -1.88 0.37 -7.26
C HIS A 105 -0.88 -0.74 -6.95
N HIS A 106 0.30 -0.67 -7.58
CA HIS A 106 1.27 -1.74 -7.41
C HIS A 106 1.75 -1.82 -5.97
N THR A 107 1.99 -0.72 -5.26
CA THR A 107 2.49 -0.84 -3.88
C THR A 107 1.37 -0.74 -2.86
N PHE A 108 0.54 0.30 -2.93
CA PHE A 108 -0.50 0.55 -1.94
C PHE A 108 -1.74 -0.33 -2.16
N GLY A 109 -2.17 -0.52 -3.41
CA GLY A 109 -3.28 -1.43 -3.74
C GLY A 109 -3.00 -2.86 -3.26
N ARG A 110 -1.77 -3.37 -3.50
CA ARG A 110 -1.30 -4.66 -2.94
C ARG A 110 -1.39 -4.71 -1.42
N ILE A 111 -0.96 -3.65 -0.73
CA ILE A 111 -1.04 -3.58 0.72
C ILE A 111 -2.50 -3.61 1.19
N LEU A 112 -3.39 -2.83 0.56
CA LEU A 112 -4.81 -2.78 0.93
C LEU A 112 -5.48 -4.15 0.77
N ARG A 113 -5.36 -4.80 -0.40
CA ARG A 113 -6.01 -6.10 -0.63
C ARG A 113 -5.52 -7.20 0.31
N ASN A 114 -4.24 -7.16 0.69
CA ASN A 114 -3.68 -8.10 1.66
C ASN A 114 -4.18 -7.81 3.09
N ASN A 115 -4.19 -6.53 3.49
CA ASN A 115 -4.59 -6.14 4.84
C ASN A 115 -6.10 -6.21 5.06
N TRP A 116 -6.90 -6.00 4.01
CA TRP A 116 -8.36 -6.08 4.05
C TRP A 116 -8.90 -7.49 3.75
N GLY A 117 -8.01 -8.49 3.63
CA GLY A 117 -8.41 -9.89 3.45
C GLY A 117 -9.19 -10.13 2.15
N LEU A 118 -8.92 -9.38 1.08
CA LEU A 118 -9.67 -9.52 -0.18
C LEU A 118 -9.40 -10.87 -0.86
N TRP A 119 -8.22 -11.46 -0.62
CA TRP A 119 -7.91 -12.82 -1.06
C TRP A 119 -8.51 -13.89 -0.13
N SER A 120 -8.31 -13.74 1.18
CA SER A 120 -8.60 -14.77 2.18
C SER A 120 -10.03 -14.79 2.72
N GLY A 121 -10.81 -13.71 2.54
CA GLY A 121 -12.14 -13.54 3.11
C GLY A 121 -12.25 -12.34 4.05
N SER A 122 -13.26 -11.49 3.83
CA SER A 122 -13.64 -10.38 4.71
C SER A 122 -15.04 -9.86 4.34
N LYS A 123 -15.65 -9.07 5.22
CA LYS A 123 -16.94 -8.41 4.92
C LYS A 123 -16.86 -7.54 3.65
N LEU A 124 -15.70 -6.93 3.39
CA LEU A 124 -15.48 -6.17 2.16
C LEU A 124 -15.51 -7.08 0.94
N LYS A 125 -14.86 -8.24 1.04
CA LYS A 125 -14.89 -9.25 -0.01
C LYS A 125 -16.31 -9.72 -0.27
N ASP A 126 -17.08 -10.00 0.79
CA ASP A 126 -18.48 -10.42 0.66
C ASP A 126 -19.34 -9.35 -0.03
N TYR A 127 -19.11 -8.07 0.31
CA TYR A 127 -19.74 -6.94 -0.38
C TYR A 127 -19.45 -6.94 -1.89
N PHE A 128 -18.19 -7.13 -2.31
CA PHE A 128 -17.83 -7.18 -3.73
C PHE A 128 -18.31 -8.44 -4.44
N ASN A 129 -18.25 -9.59 -3.76
CA ASN A 129 -18.80 -10.84 -4.29
C ASN A 129 -20.29 -10.71 -4.56
N GLY A 130 -21.04 -10.03 -3.67
CA GLY A 130 -22.46 -9.73 -3.88
C GLY A 130 -22.73 -8.81 -5.08
N LEU A 131 -21.71 -8.11 -5.59
CA LEU A 131 -21.76 -7.32 -6.81
C LEU A 131 -21.25 -8.09 -8.04
N GLY A 132 -20.83 -9.36 -7.91
CA GLY A 132 -20.26 -10.16 -8.99
C GLY A 132 -18.78 -9.90 -9.27
N ILE A 133 -18.06 -9.25 -8.35
CA ILE A 133 -16.62 -8.99 -8.46
C ILE A 133 -15.86 -9.89 -7.50
N TYR A 134 -15.05 -10.80 -8.05
CA TYR A 134 -14.36 -11.84 -7.28
C TYR A 134 -12.85 -11.65 -7.18
N HIS A 135 -12.25 -10.92 -8.13
CA HIS A 135 -10.82 -10.71 -8.18
C HIS A 135 -10.41 -9.51 -7.31
N ALA A 136 -9.45 -9.71 -6.40
CA ALA A 136 -9.10 -8.67 -5.42
C ALA A 136 -8.48 -7.42 -6.04
N ASP A 137 -7.83 -7.54 -7.21
CA ASP A 137 -7.28 -6.39 -7.92
C ASP A 137 -8.40 -5.50 -8.46
N ASP A 138 -9.47 -6.09 -8.98
CA ASP A 138 -10.65 -5.38 -9.49
C ASP A 138 -11.39 -4.68 -8.34
N MET A 139 -11.54 -5.38 -7.20
CA MET A 139 -12.10 -4.77 -5.99
C MET A 139 -11.34 -3.50 -5.62
N THR A 140 -10.00 -3.55 -5.61
CA THR A 140 -9.20 -2.34 -5.33
C THR A 140 -9.30 -1.27 -6.41
N GLY A 141 -9.43 -1.66 -7.69
CA GLY A 141 -9.61 -0.74 -8.81
C GLY A 141 -10.91 0.04 -8.70
N ILE A 142 -12.00 -0.65 -8.36
CA ILE A 142 -13.31 -0.05 -8.09
C ILE A 142 -13.23 0.89 -6.89
N ILE A 143 -12.56 0.50 -5.80
CA ILE A 143 -12.41 1.36 -4.62
C ILE A 143 -11.74 2.69 -4.97
N PHE A 144 -10.63 2.66 -5.71
CA PHE A 144 -9.91 3.89 -6.05
C PHE A 144 -10.64 4.76 -7.06
N THR A 145 -11.23 4.16 -8.10
CA THR A 145 -12.06 4.90 -9.06
C THR A 145 -13.25 5.56 -8.36
N SER A 146 -13.91 4.82 -7.47
CA SER A 146 -15.04 5.34 -6.69
C SER A 146 -14.61 6.41 -5.70
N TYR A 147 -13.42 6.28 -5.10
CA TYR A 147 -12.87 7.28 -4.19
C TYR A 147 -12.52 8.59 -4.92
N HIS A 148 -11.91 8.51 -6.10
CA HIS A 148 -11.68 9.69 -6.95
C HIS A 148 -12.97 10.47 -7.23
N ARG A 149 -14.02 9.74 -7.67
CA ARG A 149 -15.36 10.32 -7.93
C ARG A 149 -15.95 10.96 -6.66
N TYR A 150 -15.85 10.28 -5.53
CA TYR A 150 -16.27 10.80 -4.22
C TYR A 150 -15.57 12.13 -3.86
N LEU A 151 -14.25 12.23 -4.08
CA LEU A 151 -13.48 13.46 -3.79
C LEU A 151 -13.86 14.66 -4.69
N ASN A 152 -14.45 14.38 -5.86
CA ASN A 152 -14.90 15.37 -6.83
C ASN A 152 -16.42 15.61 -6.79
N GLY A 153 -17.14 14.95 -5.90
CA GLY A 153 -18.62 15.07 -5.81
C GLY A 153 -19.33 14.48 -7.03
N GLU A 154 -18.67 13.59 -7.77
CA GLU A 154 -19.23 12.92 -8.94
C GLU A 154 -20.03 11.68 -8.54
N ASP A 155 -20.99 11.29 -9.38
CA ASP A 155 -21.65 9.99 -9.23
C ASP A 155 -20.62 8.87 -9.39
N ILE A 156 -20.57 7.99 -8.38
CA ILE A 156 -19.72 6.80 -8.34
C ILE A 156 -19.96 5.92 -9.57
N ASN A 157 -21.20 5.86 -10.11
CA ASN A 157 -21.53 5.00 -11.24
C ASN A 157 -21.11 3.53 -11.01
N LEU A 158 -21.30 3.01 -9.79
CA LEU A 158 -20.78 1.70 -9.36
C LEU A 158 -21.17 0.56 -10.32
N HIS A 159 -22.43 0.54 -10.76
CA HIS A 159 -22.92 -0.47 -11.70
C HIS A 159 -22.15 -0.48 -13.03
N LYS A 160 -21.73 0.69 -13.54
CA LYS A 160 -20.91 0.76 -14.78
C LYS A 160 -19.51 0.19 -14.54
N GLN A 161 -18.90 0.51 -13.39
CA GLN A 161 -17.59 -0.04 -13.02
C GLN A 161 -17.64 -1.56 -12.86
N VAL A 162 -18.67 -2.09 -12.20
CA VAL A 162 -18.87 -3.54 -12.05
C VAL A 162 -19.05 -4.21 -13.41
N ARG A 163 -19.94 -3.67 -14.25
CA ARG A 163 -20.20 -4.21 -15.59
C ARG A 163 -18.94 -4.23 -16.46
N TYR A 164 -18.07 -3.22 -16.34
CA TYR A 164 -16.79 -3.20 -17.04
C TYR A 164 -15.94 -4.44 -16.73
N TYR A 165 -15.77 -4.77 -15.44
CA TYR A 165 -14.97 -5.92 -15.03
C TYR A 165 -15.66 -7.25 -15.36
N MET A 166 -16.98 -7.35 -15.23
CA MET A 166 -17.71 -8.56 -15.65
C MET A 166 -17.50 -8.83 -17.15
N ASN A 167 -17.67 -7.80 -18.00
CA ASN A 167 -17.45 -7.92 -19.45
C ASN A 167 -15.98 -8.25 -19.79
N TYR A 168 -15.02 -7.73 -19.01
CA TYR A 168 -13.61 -8.04 -19.18
C TYR A 168 -13.38 -9.55 -18.98
N TRP A 169 -13.84 -10.11 -17.86
CA TRP A 169 -13.66 -11.54 -17.57
C TRP A 169 -14.47 -12.45 -18.49
N GLU A 170 -15.67 -12.06 -18.91
CA GLU A 170 -16.46 -12.80 -19.91
C GLU A 170 -15.70 -12.95 -21.23
N LYS A 171 -15.03 -11.89 -21.69
CA LYS A 171 -14.21 -11.93 -22.92
C LYS A 171 -12.99 -12.81 -22.74
N GLU A 172 -12.26 -12.65 -21.64
CA GLU A 172 -11.06 -13.45 -21.34
C GLU A 172 -11.39 -14.96 -21.27
N HIS A 173 -12.54 -15.32 -20.69
CA HIS A 173 -12.97 -16.73 -20.60
C HIS A 173 -13.62 -17.23 -21.91
N GLY A 174 -14.22 -16.34 -22.71
CA GLY A 174 -14.85 -16.68 -23.99
C GLY A 174 -13.90 -16.81 -25.18
N GLN A 175 -12.67 -16.31 -25.08
CA GLN A 175 -11.64 -16.44 -26.13
C GLN A 175 -10.74 -17.69 -25.95
N GLY A 176 -11.05 -18.54 -24.97
CA GLY A 176 -10.31 -19.77 -24.67
C GLY A 176 -11.03 -21.08 -25.02
N GLN A 177 -12.05 -21.05 -25.89
CA GLN A 177 -12.77 -22.24 -26.39
C GLN A 177 -12.60 -22.43 -27.88
#